data_AF-A0AA43Q6T0-F1
#
_entry.id   AF-A0AA43Q6T0-F1
#
_cell.length_a   1.000
_cell.length_b   1.000
_cell.length_c   1.000
_cell.angle_alpha   90.00
_cell.angle_beta   90.00
_cell.angle_gamma   90.00
#
_symmetry.space_group_name_H-M   'P 1'
#
loop_
_entity.id
_entity.type
_entity.pdbx_description
1 polymer ?
#
loop_
_entity_poly.entity_id
_entity_poly.type
_entity_poly.pdbx_seq_one_letter_code
_entity_poly.pdbx_strand_id
1 'polypeptide(L)'
;MIDKETLKLFEVIFQAAYRCITYTNYFEMVTETLDNKNKENHFWIVVQNTLGDEAILNWAKIFGNRSQSTHYRKFFNRDDIIAKGYSNRIVRERILAIVCFDKKKYTEFHKEVLECRNKLVAHTEINAQFIYPDLIACKKMAKELLVILKELVDKWLPEEEYLQRLINLIEIEADSEHVDNILLSYNQRLNQAVIGLDNKCLESYAARND
;
A
#
# COMPACT_ATOMS: atom_id res chain seq x y z
N MET A 1 -8.12 20.47 21.21
CA MET A 1 -8.92 20.32 19.98
C MET A 1 -7.93 20.19 18.84
N ILE A 2 -8.09 19.18 17.98
CA ILE A 2 -7.20 18.99 16.81
C ILE A 2 -7.60 20.01 15.76
N ASP A 3 -6.64 20.65 15.12
CA ASP A 3 -6.96 21.61 14.08
C ASP A 3 -7.39 20.92 12.78
N LYS A 4 -8.18 21.64 11.96
CA LYS A 4 -8.73 21.09 10.71
C LYS A 4 -7.65 20.66 9.70
N GLU A 5 -6.49 21.30 9.72
CA GLU A 5 -5.39 20.96 8.82
C GLU A 5 -4.73 19.65 9.26
N THR A 6 -4.58 19.41 10.56
CA THR A 6 -4.14 18.13 11.13
C THR A 6 -5.06 17.00 10.70
N LEU A 7 -6.38 17.19 10.80
CA LEU A 7 -7.35 16.17 10.38
C LEU A 7 -7.24 15.85 8.88
N LYS A 8 -7.12 16.88 8.03
CA LYS A 8 -6.92 16.68 6.60
C LYS A 8 -5.62 15.94 6.29
N LEU A 9 -4.54 16.27 7.00
CA LEU A 9 -3.25 15.61 6.81
C LEU A 9 -3.29 14.16 7.32
N PHE A 10 -3.98 13.91 8.44
CA PHE A 10 -4.24 12.58 8.96
C PHE A 10 -4.91 11.71 7.90
N GLU A 11 -6.00 12.18 7.29
CA GLU A 11 -6.73 11.44 6.26
C GLU A 11 -5.86 11.11 5.06
N VAL A 12 -5.08 12.07 4.58
CA VAL A 12 -4.18 11.86 3.42
C VAL A 12 -3.11 10.82 3.74
N ILE A 13 -2.50 10.89 4.92
CA ILE A 13 -1.48 9.93 5.35
C ILE A 13 -2.10 8.54 5.54
N PHE A 14 -3.26 8.48 6.18
CA PHE A 14 -4.02 7.25 6.40
C PHE A 14 -4.31 6.55 5.07
N GLN A 15 -4.91 7.28 4.13
CA GLN A 15 -5.26 6.75 2.80
C GLN A 15 -4.04 6.29 2.01
N ALA A 16 -2.93 7.04 2.07
CA ALA A 16 -1.70 6.63 1.41
C ALA A 16 -1.09 5.37 2.06
N ALA A 17 -1.09 5.26 3.39
CA ALA A 17 -0.57 4.09 4.08
C ALA A 17 -1.40 2.84 3.77
N TYR A 18 -2.73 2.98 3.84
CA TYR A 18 -3.66 1.92 3.48
C TYR A 18 -3.44 1.44 2.05
N ARG A 19 -3.44 2.36 1.08
CA ARG A 19 -3.20 2.01 -0.34
C ARG A 19 -1.86 1.32 -0.54
N CYS A 20 -0.79 1.78 0.11
CA CYS A 20 0.51 1.11 0.06
C CYS A 20 0.42 -0.36 0.48
N ILE A 21 -0.29 -0.64 1.59
CA ILE A 21 -0.47 -2.01 2.10
C ILE A 21 -1.28 -2.84 1.11
N THR A 22 -2.42 -2.31 0.68
CA THR A 22 -3.36 -2.98 -0.23
C THR A 22 -2.69 -3.34 -1.55
N TYR A 23 -2.01 -2.39 -2.19
CA TYR A 23 -1.30 -2.66 -3.44
C TYR A 23 -0.13 -3.64 -3.27
N THR A 24 0.55 -3.63 -2.11
CA THR A 24 1.57 -4.64 -1.83
C THR A 24 0.97 -6.04 -1.67
N ASN A 25 -0.17 -6.18 -0.97
CA ASN A 25 -0.85 -7.49 -0.84
C ASN A 25 -1.25 -8.04 -2.22
N TYR A 26 -1.84 -7.20 -3.07
CA TYR A 26 -2.21 -7.59 -4.43
C TYR A 26 -0.97 -7.94 -5.27
N PHE A 27 0.11 -7.19 -5.13
CA PHE A 27 1.39 -7.51 -5.78
C PHE A 27 1.88 -8.90 -5.40
N GLU A 28 1.90 -9.24 -4.10
CA GLU A 28 2.28 -10.57 -3.60
C GLU A 28 1.40 -11.67 -4.20
N MET A 29 0.08 -11.49 -4.16
CA MET A 29 -0.89 -12.46 -4.70
C MET A 29 -0.70 -12.73 -6.21
N VAL A 30 -0.45 -11.67 -6.99
CA VAL A 30 -0.19 -11.81 -8.44
C VAL A 30 1.18 -12.45 -8.67
N THR A 31 2.19 -12.15 -7.84
CA THR A 31 3.52 -12.77 -7.89
C THR A 31 3.41 -14.29 -7.70
N GLU A 32 2.69 -14.73 -6.68
CA GLU A 32 2.43 -16.15 -6.42
C GLU A 32 1.69 -16.83 -7.60
N THR A 33 0.77 -16.12 -8.24
CA THR A 33 0.04 -16.62 -9.40
C THR A 33 0.97 -16.82 -10.61
N LEU A 34 1.86 -15.85 -10.87
CA LEU A 34 2.85 -15.91 -11.96
C LEU A 34 3.86 -17.04 -11.77
N ASP A 35 4.31 -17.29 -10.54
CA ASP A 35 5.25 -18.37 -10.24
C ASP A 35 4.65 -19.76 -10.46
N ASN A 36 3.33 -19.91 -10.30
CA ASN A 36 2.64 -21.21 -10.38
C ASN A 36 2.10 -21.57 -11.77
N LYS A 37 1.76 -20.59 -12.63
CA LYS A 37 0.88 -20.81 -13.79
C LYS A 37 1.43 -20.43 -15.17
N ASN A 38 2.75 -20.19 -15.29
CA ASN A 38 3.51 -19.83 -16.50
C ASN A 38 3.94 -18.34 -16.49
N LYS A 39 5.25 -18.13 -16.34
CA LYS A 39 5.92 -16.82 -16.18
C LYS A 39 5.83 -15.92 -17.42
N GLU A 40 5.26 -16.41 -18.51
CA GLU A 40 5.12 -15.69 -19.78
C GLU A 40 3.74 -15.03 -19.96
N ASN A 41 2.85 -15.10 -18.97
CA ASN A 41 1.56 -14.42 -19.04
C ASN A 41 1.73 -12.90 -18.91
N HIS A 42 1.88 -12.22 -20.06
CA HIS A 42 2.08 -10.78 -20.15
C HIS A 42 1.00 -9.95 -19.43
N PHE A 43 -0.25 -10.41 -19.39
CA PHE A 43 -1.31 -9.71 -18.67
C PHE A 43 -1.00 -9.61 -17.18
N TRP A 44 -0.66 -10.74 -16.54
CA TRP A 44 -0.35 -10.77 -15.12
C TRP A 44 0.93 -10.01 -14.77
N ILE A 45 1.92 -9.99 -15.65
CA ILE A 45 3.13 -9.16 -15.48
C ILE A 45 2.77 -7.67 -15.45
N VAL A 46 1.94 -7.20 -16.38
CA VAL A 46 1.50 -5.80 -16.42
C VAL A 46 0.71 -5.43 -15.16
N VAL A 47 -0.19 -6.31 -14.72
CA VAL A 47 -0.95 -6.12 -13.48
C VAL A 47 -0.03 -6.06 -12.27
N GLN A 48 0.90 -7.01 -12.13
CA GLN A 48 1.90 -7.03 -11.06
C GLN A 48 2.69 -5.72 -11.01
N ASN A 49 3.23 -5.28 -12.14
CA ASN A 49 4.01 -4.05 -12.20
C ASN A 49 3.19 -2.83 -11.80
N THR A 50 1.96 -2.71 -12.32
CA THR A 50 1.07 -1.59 -11.96
C THR A 50 0.81 -1.54 -10.45
N LEU A 51 0.63 -2.70 -9.80
CA LEU A 51 0.45 -2.80 -8.36
C LEU A 51 1.71 -2.41 -7.58
N GLY A 52 2.88 -2.83 -8.04
CA GLY A 52 4.17 -2.46 -7.45
C GLY A 52 4.41 -0.95 -7.52
N ASP A 53 4.11 -0.37 -8.68
CA ASP A 53 4.22 1.07 -8.94
C ASP A 53 3.33 1.87 -7.99
N GLU A 54 2.06 1.48 -7.86
CA GLU A 54 1.12 2.11 -6.94
C GLU A 54 1.55 1.96 -5.48
N ALA A 55 2.10 0.80 -5.07
CA ALA A 55 2.62 0.60 -3.73
C ALA A 55 3.75 1.60 -3.42
N ILE A 56 4.71 1.75 -4.33
CA ILE A 56 5.84 2.69 -4.21
C ILE A 56 5.39 4.14 -4.21
N LEU A 57 4.46 4.51 -5.11
CA LEU A 57 3.93 5.86 -5.17
C LEU A 57 3.25 6.24 -3.87
N ASN A 58 2.42 5.36 -3.31
CA ASN A 58 1.72 5.62 -2.06
C ASN A 58 2.67 5.61 -0.84
N TRP A 59 3.68 4.73 -0.81
CA TRP A 59 4.75 4.80 0.19
C TRP A 59 5.52 6.12 0.12
N ALA A 60 5.88 6.56 -1.09
CA ALA A 60 6.67 7.77 -1.30
C ALA A 60 5.92 9.06 -0.96
N LYS A 61 4.57 9.09 -1.02
CA LYS A 61 3.77 10.22 -0.53
C LYS A 61 3.97 10.48 0.96
N ILE A 62 4.28 9.43 1.73
CA ILE A 62 4.39 9.47 3.20
C ILE A 62 5.84 9.57 3.64
N PHE A 63 6.69 8.72 3.08
CA PHE A 63 8.07 8.53 3.50
C PHE A 63 9.09 9.12 2.54
N GLY A 64 8.66 9.57 1.36
CA GLY A 64 9.54 9.99 0.27
C GLY A 64 10.17 11.36 0.51
N ASN A 65 9.73 12.38 -0.23
CA ASN A 65 10.39 13.69 -0.16
C ASN A 65 9.95 14.46 1.09
N ARG A 66 10.91 14.83 1.93
CA ARG A 66 10.69 15.59 3.17
C ARG A 66 10.07 16.97 2.94
N SER A 67 10.18 17.53 1.72
CA SER A 67 9.56 18.80 1.37
C SER A 67 8.05 18.69 1.12
N GLN A 68 7.50 17.50 0.86
CA GLN A 68 6.06 17.32 0.62
C GLN A 68 5.26 17.54 1.91
N SER A 69 4.11 18.21 1.80
CA SER A 69 3.19 18.47 2.93
C SER A 69 2.71 17.17 3.57
N THR A 70 2.56 16.11 2.77
CA THR A 70 2.07 14.78 3.17
C THR A 70 3.10 13.92 3.90
N HIS A 71 4.34 14.37 4.03
CA HIS A 71 5.39 13.57 4.66
C HIS A 71 5.10 13.38 6.16
N TYR A 72 5.19 12.14 6.67
CA TYR A 72 4.78 11.81 8.06
C TYR A 72 5.43 12.72 9.11
N ARG A 73 6.71 13.06 8.91
CA ARG A 73 7.43 13.98 9.81
C ARG A 73 6.77 15.32 10.01
N LYS A 74 6.14 15.88 8.97
CA LYS A 74 5.45 17.17 9.10
C LYS A 74 4.24 17.03 10.00
N PHE A 75 3.48 15.94 9.87
CA PHE A 75 2.38 15.61 10.75
C PHE A 75 2.84 15.44 12.20
N PHE A 76 3.86 14.61 12.46
CA PHE A 76 4.39 14.37 13.82
C PHE A 76 5.34 15.45 14.36
N ASN A 77 5.44 16.59 13.68
CA ASN A 77 6.11 17.79 14.17
C ASN A 77 5.10 18.89 14.57
N ARG A 78 3.79 18.67 14.41
CA ARG A 78 2.76 19.65 14.80
C ARG A 78 2.57 19.66 16.31
N ASP A 79 2.35 20.84 16.88
CA ASP A 79 2.26 21.02 18.34
C ASP A 79 1.08 20.25 18.96
N ASP A 80 -0.06 20.20 18.26
CA ASP A 80 -1.24 19.46 18.68
C ASP A 80 -1.03 17.94 18.70
N ILE A 81 -0.15 17.42 17.84
CA ILE A 81 0.29 16.01 17.83
C ILE A 81 1.31 15.73 18.93
N ILE A 82 2.29 16.63 19.10
CA ILE A 82 3.33 16.51 20.13
C ILE A 82 2.70 16.52 21.53
N ALA A 83 1.68 17.36 21.75
CA ALA A 83 0.91 17.40 22.99
C ALA A 83 0.21 16.08 23.34
N LYS A 84 0.08 15.15 22.38
CA LYS A 84 -0.49 13.80 22.56
C LYS A 84 0.58 12.72 22.80
N GLY A 85 1.84 13.13 22.95
CA GLY A 85 2.96 12.24 23.24
C GLY A 85 3.57 11.57 22.00
N TYR A 86 3.20 11.99 20.79
CA TYR A 86 3.80 11.51 19.55
C TYR A 86 4.73 12.57 18.98
N SER A 87 6.00 12.22 18.83
CA SER A 87 6.98 13.04 18.10
C SER A 87 7.51 12.27 16.90
N ASN A 88 7.97 13.00 15.89
CA ASN A 88 8.67 12.43 14.74
C ASN A 88 9.80 11.46 15.15
N ARG A 89 10.53 11.75 16.23
CA ARG A 89 11.58 10.85 16.73
C ARG A 89 11.01 9.49 17.15
N ILE A 90 9.98 9.49 18.01
CA ILE A 90 9.33 8.27 18.51
C ILE A 90 8.75 7.45 17.35
N VAL A 91 8.05 8.14 16.44
CA VAL A 91 7.43 7.48 15.27
C VAL A 91 8.48 6.86 14.36
N ARG A 92 9.58 7.59 14.09
CA ARG A 92 10.67 7.07 13.28
C ARG A 92 11.31 5.84 13.93
N GLU A 93 11.58 5.89 15.24
CA GLU A 93 12.18 4.76 15.97
C GLU A 93 11.31 3.49 15.84
N ARG A 94 9.99 3.61 16.03
CA ARG A 94 9.04 2.50 15.85
C ARG A 94 9.02 1.94 14.44
N ILE A 95 8.93 2.82 13.44
CA ILE A 95 8.89 2.43 12.02
C ILE A 95 10.20 1.75 11.60
N LEU A 96 11.35 2.14 12.14
CA LEU A 96 12.62 1.46 11.85
C LEU A 96 12.76 0.14 12.58
N ALA A 97 12.19 0.02 13.78
CA ALA A 97 12.19 -1.20 14.56
C ALA A 97 11.44 -2.34 13.86
N ILE A 98 10.26 -2.09 13.26
CA ILE A 98 9.45 -3.14 12.63
C ILE A 98 10.11 -3.77 11.38
N VAL A 99 11.00 -3.04 10.71
CA VAL A 99 11.78 -3.52 9.56
C VAL A 99 13.21 -3.93 9.94
N CYS A 100 13.60 -3.82 11.20
CA CYS A 100 14.95 -4.08 11.69
C CYS A 100 16.02 -3.31 10.91
N PHE A 101 15.75 -2.04 10.57
CA PHE A 101 16.71 -1.20 9.85
C PHE A 101 17.46 -0.29 10.81
N ASP A 102 18.79 -0.29 10.69
CA ASP A 102 19.58 0.81 11.22
C ASP A 102 19.45 2.06 10.31
N LYS A 103 20.07 3.16 10.74
CA LYS A 103 20.03 4.42 10.00
C LYS A 103 20.64 4.31 8.59
N LYS A 104 21.70 3.52 8.41
CA LYS A 104 22.41 3.36 7.15
C LYS A 104 21.54 2.56 6.17
N LYS A 105 21.08 1.38 6.60
CA LYS A 105 20.18 0.51 5.83
C LYS A 105 18.90 1.22 5.43
N TYR A 106 18.31 2.01 6.34
CA TYR A 106 17.15 2.82 6.00
C TYR A 106 17.44 3.87 4.93
N THR A 107 18.63 4.47 4.95
CA THR A 107 19.02 5.50 3.97
C THR A 107 19.23 4.89 2.59
N GLU A 108 19.83 3.71 2.52
CA GLU A 108 20.00 2.93 1.29
C GLU A 108 18.63 2.50 0.73
N PHE A 109 17.79 1.88 1.55
CA PHE A 109 16.43 1.50 1.18
C PHE A 109 15.58 2.70 0.71
N HIS A 110 15.62 3.82 1.46
CA HIS A 110 14.87 5.03 1.09
C HIS A 110 15.33 5.57 -0.27
N LYS A 111 16.63 5.53 -0.54
CA LYS A 111 17.18 5.92 -1.84
C LYS A 111 16.68 4.99 -2.96
N GLU A 112 16.71 3.67 -2.75
CA GLU A 112 16.21 2.69 -3.73
C GLU A 112 14.74 2.92 -4.09
N VAL A 113 13.87 3.11 -3.08
CA VAL A 113 12.43 3.37 -3.32
C VAL A 113 12.22 4.70 -4.05
N LEU A 114 13.02 5.73 -3.75
CA LEU A 114 12.93 7.01 -4.44
C LEU A 114 13.47 6.94 -5.88
N GLU A 115 14.54 6.21 -6.12
CA GLU A 115 15.06 5.95 -7.46
C GLU A 115 14.06 5.16 -8.30
N CYS A 116 13.44 4.15 -7.71
CA CYS A 116 12.31 3.44 -8.31
C CYS A 116 11.22 4.42 -8.75
N ARG A 117 10.65 5.17 -7.81
CA ARG A 117 9.61 6.16 -8.07
C ARG A 117 10.02 7.13 -9.18
N ASN A 118 11.25 7.64 -9.13
CA ASN A 118 11.73 8.59 -10.12
C ASN A 118 11.79 7.97 -11.51
N LYS A 119 12.24 6.72 -11.64
CA LYS A 119 12.23 6.01 -12.92
C LYS A 119 10.81 5.78 -13.44
N LEU A 120 9.88 5.39 -12.56
CA LEU A 120 8.45 5.25 -12.90
C LEU A 120 7.84 6.54 -13.42
N VAL A 121 8.18 7.69 -12.81
CA VAL A 121 7.63 8.99 -13.18
C VAL A 121 8.35 9.62 -14.39
N ALA A 122 9.66 9.43 -14.49
CA ALA A 122 10.49 10.16 -15.44
C ALA A 122 10.60 9.47 -16.80
N HIS A 123 10.53 8.13 -16.86
CA HIS A 123 10.92 7.43 -18.09
C HIS A 123 10.12 6.14 -18.32
N THR A 124 9.29 6.20 -19.37
CA THR A 124 9.04 5.10 -20.31
C THR A 124 10.34 4.74 -21.06
N GLU A 125 11.42 4.47 -20.32
CA GLU A 125 12.68 4.01 -20.90
C GLU A 125 12.40 2.62 -21.50
N ILE A 126 12.32 2.58 -22.83
CA ILE A 126 12.21 1.35 -23.60
C ILE A 126 13.43 0.51 -23.24
N ASN A 127 13.23 -0.59 -22.51
CA ASN A 127 14.22 -1.54 -21.98
C ASN A 127 14.79 -1.29 -20.56
N ALA A 128 14.23 -0.39 -19.76
CA ALA A 128 14.61 -0.34 -18.34
C ALA A 128 14.16 -1.63 -17.62
N GLN A 129 15.10 -2.53 -17.36
CA GLN A 129 14.88 -3.60 -16.38
C GLN A 129 14.98 -2.98 -15.00
N PHE A 130 13.86 -2.99 -14.28
CA PHE A 130 13.80 -2.49 -12.92
C PHE A 130 13.40 -3.61 -11.97
N ILE A 131 14.08 -3.66 -10.82
CA ILE A 131 13.79 -4.59 -9.73
C ILE A 131 13.11 -3.79 -8.65
N TYR A 132 11.88 -4.17 -8.30
CA TYR A 132 11.16 -3.56 -7.19
C TYR A 132 12.03 -3.59 -5.90
N PRO A 133 12.09 -2.47 -5.15
CA PRO A 133 12.68 -2.48 -3.82
C PRO A 133 11.88 -3.44 -2.92
N ASP A 134 12.35 -3.68 -1.70
CA ASP A 134 11.65 -4.54 -0.74
C ASP A 134 10.25 -3.97 -0.39
N LEU A 135 9.23 -4.40 -1.15
CA LEU A 135 7.83 -3.97 -0.95
C LEU A 135 7.28 -4.48 0.38
N ILE A 136 7.82 -5.58 0.93
CA ILE A 136 7.44 -6.08 2.25
C ILE A 136 7.88 -5.08 3.33
N ALA A 137 9.09 -4.51 3.20
CA ALA A 137 9.52 -3.43 4.08
C ALA A 137 8.61 -2.18 3.92
N CYS A 138 8.23 -1.81 2.69
CA CYS A 138 7.26 -0.72 2.45
C CYS A 138 5.94 -0.97 3.20
N LYS A 139 5.35 -2.16 3.04
CA LYS A 139 4.11 -2.60 3.68
C LYS A 139 4.23 -2.61 5.20
N LYS A 140 5.32 -3.14 5.77
CA LYS A 140 5.55 -3.16 7.23
C LYS A 140 5.62 -1.75 7.81
N MET A 141 6.34 -0.84 7.16
CA MET A 141 6.41 0.56 7.59
C MET A 141 5.05 1.26 7.53
N ALA A 142 4.29 1.03 6.45
CA ALA A 142 2.94 1.59 6.30
C ALA A 142 1.97 1.02 7.35
N LYS A 143 2.03 -0.29 7.63
CA LYS A 143 1.24 -0.95 8.69
C LYS A 143 1.54 -0.35 10.07
N GLU A 144 2.82 -0.21 10.43
CA GLU A 144 3.20 0.40 11.70
C GLU A 144 2.71 1.85 11.80
N LEU A 145 2.73 2.60 10.71
CA LEU A 145 2.17 3.94 10.69
C LEU A 145 0.66 3.94 10.95
N LEU A 146 -0.11 3.01 10.35
CA LEU A 146 -1.54 2.88 10.65
C LEU A 146 -1.80 2.54 12.11
N VAL A 147 -0.99 1.67 12.72
CA VAL A 147 -1.09 1.37 14.16
C VAL A 147 -0.88 2.63 14.99
N ILE A 148 0.16 3.41 14.68
CA ILE A 148 0.44 4.69 15.38
C ILE A 148 -0.73 5.68 15.20
N LEU A 149 -1.29 5.79 14.00
CA LEU A 149 -2.42 6.67 13.73
C LEU A 149 -3.68 6.24 14.49
N LYS A 150 -3.92 4.93 14.61
CA LYS A 150 -5.01 4.38 15.44
C LYS A 150 -4.83 4.74 16.91
N GLU A 151 -3.66 4.47 17.48
CA GLU A 151 -3.38 4.82 18.89
C GLU A 151 -3.51 6.33 19.15
N LEU A 152 -3.16 7.16 18.17
CA LEU A 152 -3.31 8.61 18.24
C LEU A 152 -4.79 9.00 18.27
N VAL A 153 -5.63 8.37 17.42
CA VAL A 153 -7.09 8.53 17.43
C VAL A 153 -7.69 8.12 18.79
N ASP A 154 -7.22 7.04 19.39
CA ASP A 154 -7.69 6.59 20.70
C ASP A 154 -7.43 7.65 21.80
N LYS A 155 -6.31 8.40 21.69
CA LYS A 155 -5.98 9.53 22.58
C LYS A 155 -6.69 10.84 22.22
N TRP A 156 -7.40 10.86 21.10
CA TRP A 156 -8.14 12.02 20.62
C TRP A 156 -9.60 12.03 21.08
N LEU A 157 -10.18 10.88 21.42
CA LEU A 157 -11.59 10.72 21.79
C LEU A 157 -11.94 11.39 23.13
N PRO A 158 -12.81 12.42 23.05
CA PRO A 158 -14.12 12.32 23.72
C PRO A 158 -15.34 12.58 22.81
N GLU A 159 -15.18 12.83 21.49
CA GLU A 159 -16.31 13.07 20.57
C GLU A 159 -16.48 11.94 19.55
N GLU A 160 -17.63 11.25 19.61
CA GLU A 160 -17.88 9.93 19.01
C GLU A 160 -18.05 9.93 17.47
N GLU A 161 -18.54 11.00 16.85
CA GLU A 161 -19.20 10.85 15.54
C GLU A 161 -18.25 10.79 14.32
N TYR A 162 -17.16 11.57 14.31
CA TYR A 162 -16.22 11.59 13.18
C TYR A 162 -15.19 10.44 13.26
N LEU A 163 -14.81 10.09 14.48
CA LEU A 163 -13.83 9.05 14.74
C LEU A 163 -14.45 7.66 14.58
N GLN A 164 -15.76 7.48 14.84
CA GLN A 164 -16.44 6.22 14.52
C GLN A 164 -16.41 5.91 13.02
N ARG A 165 -16.46 6.91 12.12
CA ARG A 165 -16.29 6.69 10.67
C ARG A 165 -14.87 6.24 10.32
N LEU A 166 -13.86 6.83 10.94
CA LEU A 166 -12.46 6.45 10.75
C LEU A 166 -12.16 5.07 11.37
N ILE A 167 -12.71 4.78 12.55
CA ILE A 167 -12.64 3.48 13.21
C ILE A 167 -13.32 2.42 12.36
N ASN A 168 -14.53 2.68 11.84
CA ASN A 168 -15.21 1.74 10.94
C ASN A 168 -14.39 1.49 9.66
N LEU A 169 -13.75 2.51 9.08
CA LEU A 169 -12.83 2.33 7.96
C LEU A 169 -11.62 1.48 8.36
N ILE A 170 -11.03 1.74 9.53
CA ILE A 170 -9.90 0.97 10.07
C ILE A 170 -10.29 -0.48 10.39
N GLU A 171 -11.48 -0.73 10.93
CA GLU A 171 -11.96 -2.05 11.38
C GLU A 171 -12.38 -2.93 10.20
N ILE A 172 -13.07 -2.35 9.20
CA ILE A 172 -13.35 -3.03 7.93
C ILE A 172 -12.04 -3.48 7.24
N GLU A 173 -10.98 -2.71 7.41
CA GLU A 173 -9.69 -2.92 6.73
C GLU A 173 -8.68 -3.75 7.56
N ALA A 174 -8.82 -3.77 8.90
CA ALA A 174 -7.99 -4.55 9.83
C ALA A 174 -8.47 -6.00 10.00
N ASP A 175 -9.72 -6.30 9.63
CA ASP A 175 -10.21 -7.67 9.50
C ASP A 175 -9.63 -8.29 8.21
N SER A 176 -8.33 -8.56 8.22
CA SER A 176 -7.62 -9.14 7.08
C SER A 176 -8.17 -10.50 6.68
N GLU A 177 -8.85 -11.21 7.59
CA GLU A 177 -9.59 -12.44 7.29
C GLU A 177 -10.79 -12.18 6.38
N HIS A 178 -11.46 -11.03 6.51
CA HIS A 178 -12.58 -10.63 5.64
C HIS A 178 -12.10 -10.18 4.26
N VAL A 179 -10.98 -9.43 4.20
CA VAL A 179 -10.34 -9.08 2.93
C VAL A 179 -9.85 -10.34 2.21
N ASP A 180 -9.18 -11.26 2.91
CA ASP A 180 -8.73 -12.53 2.34
C ASP A 180 -9.90 -13.40 1.84
N ASN A 181 -11.04 -13.41 2.55
CA ASN A 181 -12.26 -14.11 2.11
C ASN A 181 -12.95 -13.43 0.91
N ILE A 182 -13.01 -12.10 0.87
CA ILE A 182 -13.52 -11.36 -0.29
C ILE A 182 -12.63 -11.63 -1.50
N LEU A 183 -11.30 -11.64 -1.32
CA LEU A 183 -10.32 -11.92 -2.35
C LEU A 183 -10.38 -13.37 -2.84
N LEU A 184 -10.53 -14.35 -1.94
CA LEU A 184 -10.79 -15.74 -2.28
C LEU A 184 -12.06 -15.87 -3.13
N SER A 185 -13.14 -15.20 -2.74
CA SER A 185 -14.40 -15.21 -3.49
C SER A 185 -14.27 -14.55 -4.87
N TYR A 186 -13.49 -13.47 -4.97
CA TYR A 186 -13.27 -12.74 -6.21
C TYR A 186 -12.38 -13.53 -7.17
N ASN A 187 -11.30 -14.14 -6.67
CA ASN A 187 -10.43 -15.03 -7.43
C ASN A 187 -11.17 -16.29 -7.90
N GLN A 188 -12.07 -16.86 -7.11
CA GLN A 188 -12.93 -17.97 -7.56
C GLN A 188 -13.84 -17.54 -8.71
N ARG A 189 -14.48 -16.37 -8.62
CA ARG A 189 -15.34 -15.83 -9.69
C ARG A 189 -14.57 -15.50 -10.96
N LEU A 190 -13.37 -14.92 -10.84
CA LEU A 190 -12.49 -14.65 -11.97
C LEU A 190 -12.04 -15.94 -12.66
N ASN A 191 -11.61 -16.96 -11.91
CA ASN A 191 -11.24 -18.25 -12.49
C ASN A 191 -12.42 -18.91 -13.21
N GLN A 192 -13.64 -18.84 -12.65
CA GLN A 192 -14.86 -19.33 -13.32
C GLN A 192 -15.19 -18.54 -14.60
N ALA A 193 -15.00 -17.21 -14.58
CA ALA A 193 -15.23 -16.37 -15.75
C ALA A 193 -14.21 -16.64 -16.87
N VAL A 194 -12.93 -16.84 -16.53
CA VAL A 194 -11.87 -17.19 -17.50
C VAL A 194 -12.14 -18.56 -18.12
N ILE A 195 -12.45 -19.58 -17.30
CA ILE A 195 -12.82 -20.92 -17.81
C ILE A 195 -14.08 -20.85 -18.69
N GLY A 196 -15.06 -20.03 -18.30
CA GLY A 196 -16.28 -19.83 -19.10
C GLY A 196 -16.03 -19.12 -20.44
N LEU A 197 -15.04 -18.22 -20.50
CA LEU A 197 -14.63 -17.57 -21.75
C LEU A 197 -13.89 -18.52 -22.69
N ASP A 198 -13.00 -19.36 -22.15
CA ASP A 198 -12.30 -20.39 -22.94
C ASP A 198 -13.27 -21.41 -23.54
N ASN A 199 -14.26 -21.87 -22.75
CA ASN A 199 -15.28 -22.81 -23.23
C ASN A 199 -16.17 -22.19 -24.32
N LYS A 200 -16.60 -20.92 -24.15
CA LYS A 200 -17.37 -20.23 -25.20
C LYS A 200 -16.57 -20.00 -26.48
N CYS A 201 -15.26 -19.79 -26.38
CA CYS A 201 -14.38 -19.66 -27.53
C CYS A 201 -14.26 -21.00 -28.28
N LEU A 202 -14.12 -22.11 -27.55
CA LEU A 202 -14.06 -23.47 -28.13
C LEU A 202 -15.39 -23.88 -28.78
N GLU A 203 -16.53 -23.60 -28.16
CA GLU A 203 -17.86 -23.84 -28.73
C GLU A 203 -18.10 -23.02 -30.00
N SER A 204 -17.69 -21.75 -30.00
CA SER A 204 -17.78 -20.88 -31.19
C SER A 204 -16.85 -21.33 -32.33
N TYR A 205 -15.75 -22.00 -31.99
CA TYR A 205 -14.82 -22.57 -32.96
C TYR A 205 -15.34 -23.90 -33.54
N ALA A 206 -15.94 -24.77 -32.72
CA ALA A 206 -16.58 -26.00 -33.17
C ALA A 206 -17.77 -25.70 -34.10
N ALA A 207 -18.63 -24.76 -33.74
CA ALA A 207 -19.82 -24.39 -34.53
C ALA A 207 -19.52 -23.71 -35.88
N ARG A 208 -18.27 -23.32 -36.15
CA ARG A 208 -17.84 -22.77 -37.46
C ARG A 208 -17.22 -23.82 -38.38
N ASN A 209 -16.94 -25.01 -37.86
CA ASN A 209 -16.28 -26.10 -38.57
C ASN A 209 -17.21 -27.29 -38.84
N ASP A 210 -18.50 -27.17 -38.49
CA ASP A 210 -19.61 -28.03 -38.90
C ASP A 210 -20.46 -27.30 -39.97
#